data_AF-A0A964XS68-F1
#
_entry.id   AF-A0A964XS68-F1
#
_cell.length_a   1.000
_cell.length_b   1.000
_cell.length_c   1.000
_cell.angle_alpha   90.00
_cell.angle_beta   90.00
_cell.angle_gamma   90.00
#
_symmetry.space_group_name_H-M   'P 1'
#
loop_
_entity.id
_entity.type
_entity.pdbx_description
1 polymer ?
#
loop_
_entity_poly.entity_id
_entity_poly.type
_entity_poly.pdbx_seq_one_letter_code
_entity_poly.pdbx_strand_id
1 'polypeptide(L)' 'MADNIHLEIVTPKQVAYSKAVDSVVISGIEGDMEIFKDHISLITF' A
#
# COMPACT_ATOMS: atom_id res chain seq x y z
N MET A 1 -5.33 17.95 7.68
CA MET A 1 -4.63 17.76 6.40
C MET A 1 -4.80 16.30 6.06
N ALA A 2 -5.14 15.91 4.82
CA ALA A 2 -5.50 14.51 4.56
C ALA A 2 -4.28 13.60 4.79
N ASP A 3 -4.38 12.72 5.78
CA ASP A 3 -3.33 11.78 6.18
C ASP A 3 -3.46 10.46 5.42
N ASN A 4 -3.60 10.59 4.10
CA ASN A 4 -4.00 9.49 3.23
C ASN A 4 -2.92 9.13 2.21
N ILE A 5 -2.79 7.84 1.92
CA ILE A 5 -1.96 7.22 0.91
C ILE A 5 -2.83 6.90 -0.31
N HIS A 6 -2.32 7.12 -1.52
CA HIS A 6 -2.96 6.58 -2.70
C HIS A 6 -2.54 5.12 -2.90
N LEU A 7 -3.47 4.18 -2.72
CA LEU A 7 -3.23 2.75 -2.89
C LEU A 7 -3.77 2.30 -4.25
N GLU A 8 -2.88 1.71 -5.06
CA GLU A 8 -3.24 1.01 -6.29
C GLU A 8 -2.86 -0.47 -6.21
N ILE A 9 -3.83 -1.34 -6.45
CA ILE A 9 -3.60 -2.78 -6.60
C ILE A 9 -3.77 -3.13 -8.07
N VAL A 10 -2.66 -3.48 -8.71
CA VAL A 10 -2.61 -3.77 -10.14
C VAL A 10 -2.40 -5.26 -10.36
N THR A 11 -3.21 -5.84 -11.24
CA THR A 11 -3.07 -7.22 -11.72
C THR A 11 -2.76 -7.21 -13.22
N PRO A 12 -2.27 -8.32 -13.81
CA PRO A 12 -2.02 -8.38 -15.25
C PRO A 12 -3.25 -8.09 -16.13
N LYS A 13 -4.48 -8.26 -15.62
CA LYS A 13 -5.71 -8.03 -16.38
C LYS A 13 -6.22 -6.60 -16.28
N GLN A 14 -6.08 -5.98 -15.10
CA GLN A 14 -6.65 -4.67 -14.79
C GLN A 14 -6.14 -4.14 -13.44
N VAL A 15 -6.40 -2.85 -13.20
CA VAL A 15 -6.38 -2.26 -11.86
C VAL A 15 -7.57 -2.80 -11.08
N ALA A 16 -7.30 -3.49 -9.97
CA ALA A 16 -8.31 -4.08 -9.10
C ALA A 16 -8.79 -3.10 -8.02
N TYR A 17 -7.93 -2.15 -7.63
CA TYR A 17 -8.23 -1.14 -6.61
C TYR A 17 -7.41 0.12 -6.87
N SER A 18 -8.01 1.30 -6.70
CA SER A 18 -7.33 2.61 -6.78
C SER A 18 -8.12 3.63 -5.96
N LYS A 19 -7.71 3.89 -4.71
CA LYS A 19 -8.37 4.83 -3.78
C LYS A 19 -7.38 5.42 -2.76
N ALA A 20 -7.79 6.50 -2.11
CA ALA A 20 -7.09 7.04 -0.95
C ALA A 20 -7.46 6.24 0.31
N VAL A 21 -6.47 5.82 1.09
CA VAL A 21 -6.61 5.03 2.33
C VAL A 21 -5.71 5.61 3.41
N ASP A 22 -5.99 5.31 4.68
CA ASP A 22 -5.23 5.90 5.80
C ASP A 22 -3.94 5.10 6.09
N SER A 23 -4.01 3.76 5.99
CA SER A 23 -2.85 2.85 6.08
C SER A 23 -3.05 1.62 5.19
N VAL A 24 -1.98 0.86 4.99
CA VAL A 24 -1.99 -0.39 4.23
C VAL A 24 -1.25 -1.46 5.01
N VAL A 25 -1.90 -2.60 5.26
CA VAL A 25 -1.25 -3.79 5.85
C VAL A 25 -0.93 -4.78 4.74
N ILE A 26 0.33 -5.19 4.64
CA ILE A 26 0.81 -6.20 3.70
C ILE A 26 1.43 -7.38 4.47
N SER A 27 1.17 -8.60 4.01
CA SER A 27 1.84 -9.78 4.54
C SER A 27 3.16 -9.97 3.79
N GLY A 28 4.28 -9.80 4.48
CA GLY A 28 5.62 -10.02 3.98
C GLY A 28 6.23 -11.34 4.47
N ILE A 29 7.46 -11.61 4.05
CA ILE A 29 8.20 -12.84 4.42
C ILE A 29 8.49 -12.95 5.94
N GLU A 30 8.65 -11.81 6.62
CA GLU A 30 8.97 -11.73 8.06
C GLU A 30 7.71 -11.58 8.93
N GLY A 31 6.53 -11.49 8.31
CA GLY A 31 5.26 -11.22 8.98
C GLY A 31 4.53 -10.03 8.36
N ASP A 32 3.55 -9.51 9.09
CA ASP A 32 2.73 -8.40 8.62
C ASP A 32 3.46 -7.05 8.83
N MET A 33 3.35 -6.17 7.83
CA MET A 33 3.88 -4.81 7.85
C MET A 33 2.75 -3.82 7.56
N GLU A 34 2.70 -2.73 8.33
CA GLU A 34 1.77 -1.63 8.12
C GLU A 34 2.49 -0.38 7.60
N ILE A 35 1.99 0.18 6.51
CA ILE A 35 2.53 1.37 5.84
C ILE A 35 1.60 2.56 6.12
N PHE A 36 2.19 3.64 6.63
CA PHE A 36 1.54 4.93 6.88
C PHE A 36 1.98 5.99 5.85
N LYS A 37 1.30 7.14 5.87
CA LYS A 37 1.67 8.30 5.08
C LYS A 37 3.13 8.73 5.36
N ASP A 38 3.80 9.23 4.32
CA ASP A 38 5.20 9.69 4.35
C ASP A 38 6.23 8.59 4.67
N HIS A 39 5.89 7.32 4.44
CA HIS A 39 6.84 6.21 4.50
C HIS A 39 7.94 6.34 3.43
N ILE A 40 9.15 5.87 3.74
CA ILE A 40 10.26 5.80 2.79
C ILE A 40 9.92 4.93 1.58
N SER A 41 10.47 5.24 0.41
CA SER A 41 10.34 4.37 -0.77
C SER A 41 10.88 2.97 -0.46
N LEU A 42 10.04 1.96 -0.67
CA LEU A 42 10.32 0.56 -0.38
C LEU A 42 9.93 -0.31 -1.58
N ILE A 43 10.74 -1.31 -1.87
CA ILE A 43 10.40 -2.42 -2.77
C ILE A 43 10.57 -3.70 -1.96
N THR A 44 9.52 -4.50 -1.86
CA THR A 44 9.50 -5.77 -1.13
C THR A 44 8.75 -6.84 -1.95
N PHE A 45 9.01 -8.11 -1.65
CA PHE A 45 8.46 -9.28 -2.36
C PHE A 45 7.76 -10.25 -1.41
#